data_AF-A0A533UUN8-F1
#
_entry.id   AF-A0A533UUN8-F1
#
_cell.length_a   1.000
_cell.length_b   1.000
_cell.length_c   1.000
_cell.angle_alpha   90.00
_cell.angle_beta   90.00
_cell.angle_gamma   90.00
#
_symmetry.space_group_name_H-M   'P 1'
#
loop_
_entity.id
_entity.type
_entity.pdbx_description
1 polymer ?
#
loop_
_entity_poly.entity_id
_entity_poly.type
_entity_poly.pdbx_seq_one_letter_code
_entity_poly.pdbx_strand_id
1 'polypeptide(L)'
;MRIPNNQNDDFSKKINGNFNDIENIYFKSIKPFLSTREVNVMLQDGSITNTSTFDPKSVLEFYRSFLKDLKNWDTHEVQLNTDESNRIYCQISTTLDNYIIKGYFGIQFNVLPYYKPDKQVIHIQKELIDLSVKNSALLESVANIGNNTIRQELKNMSLDEMEFEELFERLLQNQELIVKLEDKIKNVERLYPELEGAEKK
;
A
#
# COMPACT_ATOMS: atom_id res chain seq x y z
N MET A 1 -0.39 36.73 -34.25
CA MET A 1 -1.69 36.20 -34.73
C MET A 1 -1.96 34.90 -33.98
N ARG A 2 -3.14 34.71 -33.40
CA ARG A 2 -3.53 33.43 -32.78
C ARG A 2 -4.02 32.49 -33.88
N ILE A 3 -3.62 31.22 -33.79
CA ILE A 3 -3.99 30.16 -34.73
C ILE A 3 -4.68 29.06 -33.90
N PRO A 4 -5.77 28.45 -34.38
CA PRO A 4 -6.43 28.72 -35.65
C PRO A 4 -7.16 30.08 -35.67
N ASN A 5 -7.31 30.66 -36.86
CA ASN A 5 -8.03 31.92 -37.06
C ASN A 5 -9.21 31.74 -38.04
N ASN A 6 -10.13 32.71 -38.05
CA ASN A 6 -11.33 32.68 -38.92
C ASN A 6 -11.11 33.42 -40.25
N GLN A 7 -9.87 33.75 -40.61
CA GLN A 7 -9.57 34.51 -41.81
C GLN A 7 -9.60 33.56 -43.04
N ASN A 8 -10.14 34.05 -44.15
CA ASN A 8 -10.40 33.22 -45.34
C ASN A 8 -9.32 33.36 -46.43
N ASP A 9 -8.20 34.02 -46.13
CA ASP A 9 -7.06 34.16 -47.02
C ASP A 9 -6.26 32.84 -47.15
N ASP A 10 -5.53 32.69 -48.26
CA ASP A 10 -4.74 31.49 -48.57
C ASP A 10 -3.67 31.17 -47.51
N PHE A 11 -3.06 32.22 -46.94
CA PHE A 11 -2.04 32.09 -45.91
C PHE A 11 -2.63 31.56 -44.60
N SER A 12 -3.74 32.13 -44.14
CA SER A 12 -4.47 31.63 -42.96
C SER A 12 -4.95 30.19 -43.11
N LYS A 13 -5.42 29.80 -44.30
CA LYS A 13 -5.82 28.40 -44.58
C LYS A 13 -4.65 27.42 -44.45
N LYS A 14 -3.49 27.76 -45.02
CA LYS A 14 -2.27 26.93 -44.91
C LYS A 14 -1.82 26.76 -43.47
N ILE A 15 -1.80 27.87 -42.71
CA ILE A 15 -1.40 27.85 -41.31
C ILE A 15 -2.37 27.05 -40.44
N ASN A 16 -3.68 27.20 -40.66
CA ASN A 16 -4.69 26.41 -39.95
C ASN A 16 -4.56 24.91 -40.30
N GLY A 17 -4.20 24.57 -41.54
CA GLY A 17 -3.85 23.20 -41.93
C GLY A 17 -2.70 22.63 -41.10
N ASN A 18 -1.59 23.36 -41.02
CA ASN A 18 -0.44 22.96 -40.20
C ASN A 18 -0.81 22.82 -38.70
N PHE A 19 -1.68 23.70 -38.19
CA PHE A 19 -2.17 23.59 -36.82
C PHE A 19 -2.93 22.28 -36.60
N ASN A 20 -3.84 21.91 -37.51
CA ASN A 20 -4.59 20.65 -37.39
C ASN A 20 -3.66 19.44 -37.44
N ASP A 21 -2.61 19.46 -38.27
CA ASP A 21 -1.63 18.39 -38.33
C ASP A 21 -0.86 18.25 -37.00
N ILE A 22 -0.40 19.38 -36.44
CA ILE A 22 0.27 19.42 -35.13
C ILE A 22 -0.68 18.93 -34.03
N GLU A 23 -1.93 19.38 -34.02
CA GLU A 23 -2.94 18.98 -33.06
C GLU A 23 -3.19 17.47 -33.11
N ASN A 24 -3.34 16.91 -34.31
CA ASN A 24 -3.54 15.48 -34.51
C ASN A 24 -2.34 14.65 -34.05
N ILE A 25 -1.11 15.08 -34.37
CA ILE A 25 0.12 14.42 -33.92
C ILE A 25 0.23 14.49 -32.40
N TYR A 26 -0.03 15.66 -31.82
CA TYR A 26 0.00 15.87 -30.37
C TYR A 26 -1.01 14.95 -29.66
N PHE A 27 -2.27 14.91 -30.11
CA PHE A 27 -3.29 14.04 -29.52
C PHE A 27 -2.90 12.56 -29.59
N LYS A 28 -2.34 12.10 -30.72
CA LYS A 28 -1.87 10.72 -30.85
C LYS A 28 -0.68 10.43 -29.94
N SER A 29 0.22 11.38 -29.76
CA SER A 29 1.46 11.23 -28.98
C SER A 29 1.20 11.24 -27.48
N ILE A 30 0.27 12.07 -26.99
CA ILE A 30 -0.02 12.19 -25.56
C ILE A 30 -1.00 11.13 -25.04
N LYS A 31 -1.86 10.59 -25.91
CA LYS A 31 -2.91 9.61 -25.55
C LYS A 31 -2.38 8.40 -24.75
N PRO A 32 -1.23 7.77 -25.06
CA PRO A 32 -0.70 6.66 -24.27
C PRO A 32 -0.33 7.05 -22.83
N PHE A 33 0.09 8.30 -22.61
CA PHE A 33 0.45 8.83 -21.30
C PHE A 33 -0.76 9.27 -20.47
N LEU A 34 -1.92 9.38 -21.10
CA LEU A 34 -3.23 9.61 -20.48
C LEU A 34 -3.99 8.30 -20.23
N SER A 35 -3.33 7.15 -20.39
CA SER A 35 -3.91 5.84 -20.08
C SER A 35 -4.41 5.82 -18.64
N THR A 36 -5.72 5.66 -18.49
CA THR A 36 -6.36 5.63 -17.18
C THR A 36 -6.34 4.23 -16.58
N ARG A 37 -6.20 4.15 -15.27
CA ARG A 37 -6.39 2.95 -14.46
C ARG A 37 -7.59 3.12 -13.55
N GLU A 38 -8.31 2.03 -13.32
CA GLU A 38 -9.37 2.00 -12.31
C GLU A 38 -8.78 1.81 -10.93
N VAL A 39 -9.23 2.64 -9.99
CA VAL A 39 -8.86 2.54 -8.58
C VAL A 39 -10.10 2.55 -7.71
N ASN A 40 -10.09 1.70 -6.68
CA ASN A 40 -11.09 1.73 -5.62
C ASN A 40 -10.82 2.96 -4.75
N VAL A 41 -11.81 3.84 -4.65
CA VAL A 41 -11.74 5.07 -3.87
C VAL A 41 -12.87 5.09 -2.85
N MET A 42 -12.58 5.59 -1.65
CA MET A 42 -13.59 5.80 -0.62
C MET A 42 -14.01 7.27 -0.63
N LEU A 43 -15.31 7.50 -0.82
CA LEU A 43 -15.92 8.82 -0.76
C LEU A 43 -16.13 9.25 0.70
N GLN A 44 -16.47 10.52 0.90
CA GLN A 44 -16.67 11.10 2.24
C GLN A 44 -17.81 10.45 3.03
N ASP A 45 -18.81 9.89 2.34
CA ASP A 45 -19.93 9.14 2.94
C ASP A 45 -19.55 7.69 3.31
N GLY A 46 -18.30 7.30 3.07
CA GLY A 46 -17.77 5.98 3.35
C GLY A 46 -18.11 4.90 2.31
N SER A 47 -18.79 5.26 1.23
CA SER A 47 -19.01 4.36 0.10
C SER A 47 -17.71 4.12 -0.67
N ILE A 48 -17.52 2.88 -1.13
CA ILE A 48 -16.39 2.51 -1.99
C ILE A 48 -16.89 2.51 -3.44
N THR A 49 -16.25 3.32 -4.29
CA THR A 49 -16.57 3.41 -5.72
C THR A 49 -15.33 3.19 -6.56
N ASN A 50 -15.51 2.76 -7.81
CA ASN A 50 -14.42 2.69 -8.78
C ASN A 50 -14.35 4.01 -9.54
N THR A 51 -13.17 4.64 -9.53
CA THR A 51 -12.93 5.86 -10.29
C THR A 51 -11.73 5.64 -11.23
N SER A 52 -11.86 6.17 -12.43
CA SER A 52 -10.80 6.19 -13.43
C SER A 52 -9.83 7.34 -13.15
N THR A 53 -8.53 7.05 -13.05
CA THR A 53 -7.48 8.03 -12.77
C THR A 53 -6.28 7.82 -13.69
N PHE A 54 -5.50 8.87 -13.96
CA PHE A 54 -4.24 8.78 -14.72
C PHE A 54 -3.08 9.26 -13.84
N ASP A 55 -1.84 9.02 -14.29
CA ASP A 55 -0.65 9.47 -13.57
C ASP A 55 -0.14 10.82 -14.14
N PRO A 56 -0.22 11.93 -13.39
CA PRO A 56 0.33 13.21 -13.82
C PRO A 56 1.83 13.17 -14.09
N LYS A 57 2.59 12.28 -13.44
CA LYS A 57 4.05 12.16 -13.66
C LYS A 57 4.38 11.70 -15.07
N SER A 58 3.62 10.73 -15.60
CA SER A 58 3.79 10.24 -16.98
C SER A 58 3.64 11.38 -17.99
N VAL A 59 2.72 12.30 -17.75
CA VAL A 59 2.52 13.49 -18.59
C VAL A 59 3.68 14.49 -18.44
N LEU A 60 4.16 14.71 -17.22
CA LEU A 60 5.33 15.58 -16.99
C LEU A 60 6.58 15.04 -17.69
N GLU A 61 6.81 13.74 -17.63
CA GLU A 61 7.94 13.08 -18.32
C GLU A 61 7.82 13.17 -19.84
N PHE A 62 6.60 12.99 -20.38
CA PHE A 62 6.34 13.21 -21.80
C PHE A 62 6.74 14.62 -22.24
N TYR A 63 6.29 15.66 -21.53
CA TYR A 63 6.65 17.04 -21.87
C TYR A 63 8.14 17.30 -21.73
N ARG A 64 8.79 16.77 -20.69
CA ARG A 64 10.25 16.92 -20.52
C ARG A 64 11.03 16.29 -21.68
N SER A 65 10.62 15.10 -22.13
CA SER A 65 11.23 14.45 -23.30
C SER A 65 10.99 15.27 -24.56
N PHE A 66 9.75 15.67 -24.81
CA PHE A 66 9.36 16.50 -25.95
C PHE A 66 10.17 17.80 -26.05
N LEU A 67 10.34 18.51 -24.93
CA LEU A 67 11.12 19.76 -24.91
C LEU A 67 12.61 19.51 -25.15
N LYS A 68 13.17 18.41 -24.63
CA LYS A 68 14.59 18.08 -24.82
C LYS A 68 14.96 17.83 -26.29
N ASP A 69 14.02 17.32 -27.08
CA ASP A 69 14.25 17.01 -28.50
C ASP A 69 14.19 18.27 -29.41
N LEU A 70 13.66 19.39 -28.91
CA LEU A 70 13.49 20.64 -29.65
C LEU A 70 14.72 21.57 -29.58
N LYS A 71 15.81 21.20 -30.26
CA LYS A 71 17.10 21.91 -30.21
C LYS A 71 17.10 23.37 -30.70
N ASN A 72 16.18 23.74 -31.59
CA ASN A 72 16.12 25.07 -32.23
C ASN A 72 14.97 25.94 -31.70
N TRP A 73 14.37 25.54 -30.57
CA TRP A 73 13.28 26.26 -29.93
C TRP A 73 13.69 26.67 -28.52
N ASP A 74 13.31 27.88 -28.14
CA ASP A 74 13.35 28.34 -26.76
C ASP A 74 12.25 27.63 -25.98
N THR A 75 12.63 26.66 -25.15
CA THR A 75 11.71 25.88 -24.32
C THR A 75 11.63 26.49 -22.92
N HIS A 76 10.40 26.72 -22.44
CA HIS A 76 10.17 27.04 -21.04
C HIS A 76 9.96 25.75 -20.25
N GLU A 77 10.31 25.77 -18.96
CA GLU A 77 10.08 24.62 -18.08
C GLU A 77 8.59 24.24 -18.00
N VAL A 78 8.31 22.96 -17.79
CA VAL A 78 6.94 22.45 -17.65
C VAL A 78 6.31 23.03 -16.39
N GLN A 79 5.16 23.68 -16.53
CA GLN A 79 4.46 24.33 -15.43
C GLN A 79 3.27 23.48 -14.98
N LEU A 80 3.08 23.42 -13.67
CA LEU A 80 1.93 22.83 -13.00
C LEU A 80 1.16 23.96 -12.33
N ASN A 81 -0.10 24.17 -12.72
CA ASN A 81 -0.99 25.12 -12.07
C ASN A 81 -2.12 24.35 -11.37
N THR A 82 -2.39 24.68 -10.11
CA THR A 82 -3.33 24.00 -9.20
C THR A 82 -4.42 24.91 -8.64
N ASP A 83 -4.60 26.13 -9.18
CA ASP A 83 -5.56 27.10 -8.62
C ASP A 83 -7.03 26.75 -8.93
N GLU A 84 -7.53 27.08 -10.12
CA GLU A 84 -8.94 26.85 -10.49
C GLU A 84 -9.13 25.63 -11.39
N SER A 85 -8.09 25.27 -12.14
CA SER A 85 -8.09 24.11 -13.03
C SER A 85 -6.69 23.51 -13.02
N ASN A 86 -6.61 22.22 -12.69
CA ASN A 86 -5.32 21.54 -12.65
C ASN A 86 -4.81 21.42 -14.09
N ARG A 87 -3.71 22.09 -14.38
CA ARG A 87 -3.13 22.16 -15.72
C ARG A 87 -1.67 21.77 -15.69
N ILE A 88 -1.27 20.93 -16.64
CA ILE A 88 0.13 20.69 -16.98
C ILE A 88 0.32 21.26 -18.37
N TYR A 89 1.25 22.19 -18.53
CA TYR A 89 1.54 22.80 -19.81
C TYR A 89 3.01 23.15 -19.99
N CYS A 90 3.41 23.28 -21.25
CA CYS A 90 4.70 23.80 -21.65
C CYS A 90 4.55 24.82 -22.78
N GLN A 91 5.50 25.75 -22.84
CA GLN A 91 5.56 26.77 -23.87
C GLN A 91 6.88 26.65 -24.64
N ILE A 92 6.79 26.73 -25.96
CA ILE A 92 7.95 26.83 -26.85
C ILE A 92 7.88 28.12 -27.65
N SER A 93 9.03 28.70 -27.97
CA SER A 93 9.11 29.82 -28.89
C SER A 93 10.30 29.72 -29.81
N THR A 94 10.22 30.35 -30.97
CA THR A 94 11.37 30.53 -31.86
C THR A 94 11.21 31.85 -32.60
N THR A 95 12.33 32.46 -32.95
CA THR A 95 12.36 33.70 -33.71
C THR A 95 12.80 33.37 -35.13
N LEU A 96 11.96 33.71 -36.10
CA LEU A 96 12.23 33.54 -37.52
C LEU A 96 12.15 34.92 -38.19
N ASP A 97 13.30 35.47 -38.55
CA ASP A 97 13.45 36.83 -39.09
C ASP A 97 12.75 37.89 -38.21
N ASN A 98 11.64 38.45 -38.70
CA ASN A 98 10.84 39.47 -38.01
C ASN A 98 9.63 38.90 -37.25
N TYR A 99 9.51 37.57 -37.19
CA TYR A 99 8.38 36.88 -36.58
C TYR A 99 8.81 36.07 -35.35
N ILE A 100 7.99 36.13 -34.31
CA ILE A 100 8.11 35.25 -33.14
C ILE A 100 6.97 34.25 -33.18
N ILE A 101 7.31 32.97 -33.26
CA ILE A 101 6.36 31.88 -33.19
C ILE A 101 6.33 31.38 -31.75
N LYS A 102 5.14 31.25 -31.17
CA LYS A 102 4.92 30.69 -29.83
C LYS A 102 3.95 29.52 -29.92
N GLY A 103 4.32 28.40 -29.33
CA GLY A 103 3.49 27.21 -29.19
C GLY A 103 3.13 26.97 -27.72
N TYR A 104 1.87 26.65 -27.46
CA TYR A 104 1.36 26.30 -26.14
C TYR A 104 0.77 24.90 -26.21
N PHE A 105 1.29 23.99 -25.40
CA PHE A 105 0.81 22.62 -25.29
C PHE A 105 0.42 22.36 -23.84
N GLY A 106 -0.74 21.76 -23.62
CA GLY A 106 -1.20 21.52 -22.26
C GLY A 106 -2.35 20.53 -22.19
N ILE A 107 -2.54 20.01 -20.99
CA ILE A 107 -3.74 19.27 -20.59
C ILE A 107 -4.38 19.96 -19.39
N GLN A 108 -5.70 19.82 -19.29
CA GLN A 108 -6.47 20.23 -18.13
C GLN A 108 -7.18 18.99 -17.56
N PHE A 109 -7.17 18.84 -16.24
CA PHE A 109 -7.81 17.72 -15.57
C PHE A 109 -8.47 18.14 -14.26
N ASN A 110 -9.40 17.30 -13.80
CA ASN A 110 -10.09 17.47 -12.53
C ASN A 110 -9.43 16.59 -11.47
N VAL A 111 -9.31 17.11 -10.25
CA VAL A 111 -8.82 16.37 -9.09
C VAL A 111 -9.98 16.21 -8.13
N LEU A 112 -10.34 14.98 -7.84
CA LEU A 112 -11.29 14.62 -6.79
C LEU A 112 -10.47 14.11 -5.60
N PRO A 113 -10.51 14.76 -4.43
CA PRO A 113 -9.89 14.20 -3.23
C PRO A 113 -10.66 12.95 -2.80
N TYR A 114 -9.94 11.85 -2.59
CA TYR A 114 -10.51 10.59 -2.12
C TYR A 114 -9.59 9.93 -1.10
N TYR A 115 -10.18 9.09 -0.24
CA TYR A 115 -9.41 8.26 0.66
C TYR A 115 -9.05 6.94 -0.03
N LYS A 116 -7.77 6.57 0.02
CA LYS A 116 -7.33 5.22 -0.35
C LYS A 116 -7.77 4.27 0.76
N PRO A 117 -8.63 3.27 0.50
CA PRO A 117 -9.01 2.29 1.51
C PRO A 117 -7.84 1.32 1.73
N ASP A 118 -6.82 1.75 2.49
CA ASP A 118 -5.67 0.92 2.83
C ASP A 118 -6.01 0.03 4.04
N LYS A 119 -6.44 -1.21 3.75
CA LYS A 119 -6.92 -2.17 4.75
C LYS A 119 -5.79 -2.90 5.50
N GLN A 120 -4.53 -2.49 5.34
CA GLN A 120 -3.39 -3.16 5.99
C GLN A 120 -3.56 -3.26 7.51
N VAL A 121 -3.99 -2.17 8.16
CA VAL A 121 -4.21 -2.16 9.61
C VAL A 121 -5.28 -3.17 10.02
N ILE A 122 -6.39 -3.24 9.28
CA ILE A 122 -7.48 -4.19 9.55
C ILE A 122 -7.01 -5.64 9.34
N HIS A 123 -6.17 -5.88 8.33
CA HIS A 123 -5.61 -7.21 8.06
C HIS A 123 -4.68 -7.67 9.19
N ILE A 124 -3.75 -6.81 9.62
CA ILE A 124 -2.84 -7.08 10.73
C ILE A 124 -3.62 -7.35 12.02
N GLN A 125 -4.66 -6.55 12.31
CA GLN A 125 -5.51 -6.77 13.48
C GLN A 125 -6.21 -8.14 13.45
N LYS A 126 -6.71 -8.57 12.29
CA LYS A 126 -7.30 -9.91 12.15
C LYS A 126 -6.27 -11.01 12.36
N GLU A 127 -5.09 -10.87 11.76
CA GLU A 127 -4.01 -11.85 11.91
C GLU A 127 -3.55 -11.98 13.37
N LEU A 128 -3.43 -10.87 14.09
CA LEU A 128 -3.12 -10.87 15.52
C LEU A 128 -4.20 -11.56 16.36
N ILE A 129 -5.48 -11.35 16.04
CA ILE A 129 -6.59 -12.03 16.72
C ILE A 129 -6.51 -13.54 16.48
N ASP A 130 -6.29 -13.97 15.23
CA ASP A 130 -6.19 -15.38 14.87
C ASP A 130 -4.99 -16.06 15.55
N LEU A 131 -3.85 -15.37 15.63
CA LEU A 131 -2.67 -15.84 16.37
C LEU A 131 -2.95 -15.93 17.87
N SER A 132 -3.62 -14.94 18.45
CA SER A 132 -4.00 -14.96 19.87
C SER A 132 -4.91 -16.14 20.19
N VAL A 133 -5.91 -16.43 19.35
CA VAL A 133 -6.83 -17.56 19.56
C VAL A 133 -6.09 -18.89 19.48
N LYS A 134 -5.22 -19.06 18.47
CA LYS A 134 -4.39 -20.27 18.34
C LYS A 134 -3.47 -20.47 19.54
N ASN A 135 -2.84 -19.40 20.03
CA ASN A 135 -1.96 -19.47 21.17
C ASN A 135 -2.72 -19.83 22.47
N SER A 136 -3.89 -19.25 22.70
CA SER A 136 -4.74 -19.63 23.84
C SER A 136 -5.13 -21.11 23.81
N ALA A 137 -5.50 -21.64 22.64
CA ALA A 137 -5.82 -23.06 22.48
C ALA A 137 -4.60 -23.97 22.71
N LEU A 138 -3.41 -23.56 22.23
CA LEU A 138 -2.17 -24.27 22.46
C LEU A 138 -1.84 -24.32 23.96
N LEU A 139 -1.89 -23.18 24.65
CA LEU A 139 -1.66 -23.09 26.10
C LEU A 139 -2.62 -23.97 26.90
N GLU A 140 -3.92 -23.96 26.57
CA GLU A 140 -4.90 -24.82 27.22
C GLU A 140 -4.62 -26.31 27.00
N SER A 141 -4.19 -26.68 25.78
CA SER A 141 -3.81 -28.06 25.47
C SER A 141 -2.57 -28.52 26.25
N VAL A 142 -1.54 -27.66 26.35
CA VAL A 142 -0.30 -27.96 27.07
C VAL A 142 -0.56 -28.02 28.57
N ALA A 143 -1.37 -27.13 29.13
CA ALA A 143 -1.81 -27.19 30.52
C ALA A 143 -2.57 -28.49 30.83
N ASN A 144 -3.46 -28.92 29.94
CA ASN A 144 -4.17 -30.20 30.08
C ASN A 144 -3.23 -31.41 30.00
N ILE A 145 -2.26 -31.40 29.08
CA ILE A 145 -1.26 -32.48 28.96
C ILE A 145 -0.36 -32.52 30.21
N GLY A 146 0.10 -31.37 30.69
CA GLY A 146 0.88 -31.26 31.93
C GLY A 146 0.11 -31.79 33.14
N ASN A 147 -1.13 -31.33 33.33
CA ASN A 147 -2.01 -31.79 34.40
C ASN A 147 -2.26 -33.31 34.35
N ASN A 148 -2.49 -33.86 33.16
CA ASN A 148 -2.68 -35.30 32.99
C ASN A 148 -1.40 -36.10 33.25
N THR A 149 -0.24 -35.57 32.86
CA THR A 149 1.07 -36.19 33.11
C THR A 149 1.37 -36.24 34.62
N ILE A 150 1.12 -35.15 35.34
CA ILE A 150 1.25 -35.10 36.80
C ILE A 150 0.31 -36.11 37.46
N ARG A 151 -0.96 -36.15 37.05
CA ARG A 151 -1.93 -37.14 37.55
C ARG A 151 -1.50 -38.58 37.32
N GLN A 152 -0.93 -38.89 36.14
CA GLN A 152 -0.42 -40.23 35.86
C GLN A 152 0.79 -40.60 36.72
N GLU A 153 1.67 -39.65 37.01
CA GLU A 153 2.82 -39.88 37.89
C GLU A 153 2.40 -40.09 39.35
N LEU A 154 1.45 -39.29 39.84
CA LEU A 154 0.88 -39.47 41.18
C LEU A 154 0.20 -40.85 41.31
N LYS A 155 -0.49 -41.32 40.26
CA LYS A 155 -0.99 -42.71 40.15
C LYS A 155 0.09 -43.76 40.21
N ASN A 156 1.16 -43.60 39.43
CA ASN A 156 2.26 -44.56 39.37
C ASN A 156 3.04 -44.66 40.69
N MET A 157 3.02 -43.60 41.50
CA MET A 157 3.64 -43.57 42.84
C MET A 157 2.69 -44.01 43.96
N SER A 158 1.47 -44.48 43.63
CA SER A 158 0.42 -44.86 44.59
C SER A 158 0.04 -43.72 45.56
N LEU A 159 0.05 -42.48 45.05
CA LEU A 159 -0.30 -41.26 45.79
C LEU A 159 -1.69 -40.72 45.43
N ASP A 160 -2.39 -41.37 44.50
CA ASP A 160 -3.63 -40.85 43.88
C ASP A 160 -4.86 -40.83 44.79
N GLU A 161 -4.82 -41.58 45.90
CA GLU A 161 -5.92 -41.66 46.89
C GLU A 161 -5.65 -40.84 48.18
N MET A 162 -4.58 -40.05 48.20
CA MET A 162 -4.17 -39.28 49.37
C MET A 162 -4.92 -37.93 49.41
N GLU A 163 -5.43 -37.53 50.58
CA GLU A 163 -6.04 -36.20 50.75
C GLU A 163 -5.01 -35.09 50.50
N PHE A 164 -5.48 -33.93 50.03
CA PHE A 164 -4.62 -32.84 49.56
C PHE A 164 -3.56 -32.40 50.59
N GLU A 165 -3.94 -32.31 51.87
CA GLU A 165 -3.00 -31.96 52.94
C GLU A 165 -1.86 -33.00 53.10
N GLU A 166 -2.17 -34.29 53.06
CA GLU A 166 -1.17 -35.36 53.19
C GLU A 166 -0.26 -35.43 51.95
N LEU A 167 -0.81 -35.23 50.76
CA LEU A 167 -0.05 -35.18 49.51
C LEU A 167 0.93 -33.98 49.51
N PHE A 168 0.47 -32.83 49.98
CA PHE A 168 1.27 -31.62 50.09
C PHE A 168 2.40 -31.77 51.10
N GLU A 169 2.14 -32.34 52.29
CA GLU A 169 3.18 -32.63 53.28
C GLU A 169 4.23 -33.61 52.75
N ARG A 170 3.81 -34.65 52.03
CA ARG A 170 4.72 -35.67 51.48
C ARG A 170 5.60 -35.10 50.35
N LEU A 171 5.06 -34.20 49.53
CA LEU A 171 5.82 -33.46 48.53
C LEU A 171 6.84 -32.52 49.20
N LEU A 172 6.45 -31.80 50.25
CA LEU A 172 7.33 -30.88 50.98
C LEU A 172 8.49 -31.61 51.67
N GLN A 173 8.22 -32.80 52.21
CA GLN A 173 9.21 -33.62 52.89
C GLN A 173 10.18 -34.33 51.94
N ASN A 174 9.79 -34.51 50.67
CA ASN A 174 10.56 -35.29 49.71
C ASN A 174 10.92 -34.45 48.48
N GLN A 175 11.96 -33.61 48.62
CA GLN A 175 12.46 -32.72 47.58
C GLN A 175 12.81 -33.44 46.27
N GLU A 176 13.19 -34.73 46.31
CA GLU A 176 13.45 -35.51 45.10
C GLU A 176 12.19 -35.77 44.26
N LEU A 177 11.00 -35.83 44.88
CA LEU A 177 9.73 -35.98 44.17
C LEU A 177 9.35 -34.68 43.44
N ILE A 178 9.59 -33.53 44.08
CA ILE A 178 9.37 -32.21 43.48
C ILE A 178 10.26 -32.06 42.24
N VAL A 179 11.56 -32.36 42.37
CA VAL A 179 12.51 -32.26 41.24
C VAL A 179 12.11 -33.22 40.10
N LYS A 180 11.65 -34.44 40.39
CA LYS A 180 11.19 -35.39 39.35
C LYS A 180 9.92 -34.92 38.63
N LEU A 181 8.98 -34.30 39.35
CA LEU A 181 7.77 -33.73 38.75
C LEU A 181 8.11 -32.49 37.91
N GLU A 182 8.96 -31.60 38.42
CA GLU A 182 9.45 -30.44 37.69
C GLU A 182 10.21 -30.83 36.42
N ASP A 183 11.10 -31.83 36.48
CA ASP A 183 11.84 -32.30 35.31
C ASP A 183 10.91 -32.90 34.24
N LYS A 184 9.82 -33.55 34.66
CA LYS A 184 8.80 -34.07 33.73
C LYS A 184 7.96 -32.96 33.11
N ILE A 185 7.58 -31.95 33.87
CA ILE A 185 6.88 -30.77 33.35
C ILE A 185 7.77 -30.02 32.34
N LYS A 186 9.04 -29.79 32.68
CA LYS A 186 10.02 -29.18 31.75
C LYS A 186 10.21 -30.00 30.48
N ASN A 187 10.15 -31.33 30.56
CA ASN A 187 10.22 -32.18 29.37
C ASN A 187 8.96 -32.08 28.50
N VAL A 188 7.77 -31.92 29.09
CA VAL A 188 6.53 -31.65 28.35
C VAL A 188 6.59 -30.26 27.69
N GLU A 189 7.05 -29.24 28.41
CA GLU A 189 7.22 -27.88 27.87
C GLU A 189 8.25 -27.83 26.73
N ARG A 190 9.34 -28.61 26.81
CA ARG A 190 10.34 -28.75 25.71
C ARG A 190 9.79 -29.34 24.43
N LEU A 191 8.67 -30.09 24.47
CA LEU A 191 8.00 -30.59 23.27
C LEU A 191 7.21 -29.49 22.54
N TYR A 192 7.06 -28.32 23.17
CA TYR A 192 6.38 -27.14 22.63
C TYR A 192 7.32 -25.92 22.67
N PRO A 193 8.37 -25.88 21.82
CA PRO A 193 9.33 -24.76 21.78
C PRO A 193 8.69 -23.41 21.44
N GLU A 194 7.48 -23.41 20.89
CA GLU A 194 6.66 -22.21 20.62
C GLU A 194 6.26 -21.45 21.92
N LEU A 195 6.39 -22.09 23.09
CA LEU A 195 6.11 -21.51 24.40
C LEU A 195 7.38 -21.02 25.13
N GLU A 196 8.58 -21.24 24.59
CA GLU A 196 9.83 -20.74 25.19
C GLU A 196 9.81 -19.20 25.25
N GLY A 197 9.78 -18.66 26.47
CA GLY A 197 9.78 -17.22 26.73
C GLY A 197 8.42 -16.61 27.08
N ALA A 198 7.34 -17.40 27.15
CA ALA A 198 6.05 -16.94 27.68
C ALA A 198 6.14 -16.49 29.15
N GLU A 199 7.07 -17.04 29.92
CA GLU A 199 7.33 -16.70 31.33
C GLU A 199 8.08 -15.37 31.54
N LYS A 200 8.62 -14.75 30.49
CA LYS A 200 9.45 -13.53 30.59
C LYS A 200 8.66 -12.22 30.46
N LYS A 201 7.34 -12.23 30.59
CA LYS A 201 6.50 -11.02 30.52
C LYS A 201 5.73 -10.79 31.81
#